data_AF-A0A946X206-F1
#
_entry.id   AF-A0A946X206-F1
#
_cell.length_a   1.000
_cell.length_b   1.000
_cell.length_c   1.000
_cell.angle_alpha   90.00
_cell.angle_beta   90.00
_cell.angle_gamma   90.00
#
_symmetry.space_group_name_H-M   'P 1'
#
loop_
_entity.id
_entity.type
_entity.pdbx_description
1 polymer ?
#
loop_
_entity_poly.entity_id
_entity_poly.type
_entity_poly.pdbx_seq_one_letter_code
_entity_poly.pdbx_strand_id
1 'polypeptide(L)'
;MNRHLASIRSRMVVALAIGLATSAATMATTAFAGAPVFTITSPAVSVQTGDNDTLALTFSATSSSSPAILHQAWSIQDGETGATIAEAVFNGGSFSTTVTLDAEPRGKPYTLYVGGVNADTYAVESMTIECTRTLLKVLVLQGYAQERESANLPSITGVGIYTFTYETLDINPSNFDGDMRSADILWMAGASSGVFNDYFMTAGEQVVLDFVAAGGTCWVSMTDDTPLDDDGDQVGGWMPIDTHPITVINEGDVDATPTAAGVASGLFSTPNTVDLDDLFLDDFWVNLDSSWTILATRNDSGEAAAEYLPWGDGVYLHVCMNSWSQAAINAALPLMENGLQFMTDWINAL
;
A
#
# COMPACT_ATOMS: atom_id res chain seq x y z
N MET A 1 26.49 -11.18 33.58
CA MET A 1 25.97 -10.45 34.75
C MET A 1 24.45 -10.35 34.57
N ASN A 2 23.72 -10.85 35.56
CA ASN A 2 22.28 -10.98 35.78
C ASN A 2 21.24 -10.46 34.76
N ARG A 3 20.28 -11.37 34.48
CA ARG A 3 18.94 -11.15 33.95
C ARG A 3 18.15 -10.11 34.77
N HIS A 4 17.36 -9.28 34.09
CA HIS A 4 16.01 -8.93 34.56
C HIS A 4 15.07 -8.57 33.39
N LEU A 5 13.93 -9.26 33.38
CA LEU A 5 12.74 -9.03 32.57
C LEU A 5 12.10 -7.66 32.88
N ALA A 6 11.47 -7.03 31.88
CA ALA A 6 10.02 -6.76 31.91
C ALA A 6 9.57 -6.01 30.64
N SER A 7 8.69 -6.67 29.89
CA SER A 7 7.78 -6.06 28.93
C SER A 7 6.91 -5.02 29.65
N ILE A 8 6.88 -3.79 29.15
CA ILE A 8 5.85 -2.80 29.48
C ILE A 8 5.15 -2.44 28.16
N ARG A 9 4.23 -3.32 27.73
CA ARG A 9 3.04 -2.91 26.98
C ARG A 9 1.97 -2.52 28.01
N SER A 10 1.07 -1.64 27.60
CA SER A 10 -0.04 -1.03 28.35
C SER A 10 0.31 0.25 29.10
N ARG A 11 -0.09 1.39 28.52
CA ARG A 11 -1.06 2.36 29.10
C ARG A 11 -1.00 3.68 28.32
N MET A 12 -2.03 3.97 27.53
CA MET A 12 -2.81 5.23 27.56
C MET A 12 -3.80 5.26 26.38
N VAL A 13 -4.84 4.42 26.49
CA VAL A 13 -6.12 4.65 25.80
C VAL A 13 -7.13 4.92 26.90
N VAL A 14 -7.13 6.13 27.47
CA VAL A 14 -8.23 6.65 28.30
C VAL A 14 -8.14 8.17 28.28
N ALA A 15 -8.57 8.82 27.20
CA ALA A 15 -8.74 10.28 27.20
C ALA A 15 -9.69 10.80 26.11
N LEU A 16 -10.76 10.09 25.70
CA LEU A 16 -11.85 10.74 24.96
C LEU A 16 -13.21 10.00 24.96
N ALA A 17 -13.53 9.28 26.05
CA ALA A 17 -14.90 8.84 26.35
C ALA A 17 -15.61 9.77 27.36
N ILE A 18 -15.04 10.97 27.60
CA ILE A 18 -15.43 11.84 28.71
C ILE A 18 -16.63 12.75 28.37
N GLY A 19 -16.99 12.90 27.09
CA GLY A 19 -18.17 13.68 26.69
C GLY A 19 -19.53 13.01 26.95
N LEU A 20 -19.58 11.68 27.00
CA LEU A 20 -20.81 10.91 27.18
C LEU A 20 -20.90 10.15 28.52
N ALA A 21 -19.77 9.95 29.23
CA ALA A 21 -19.73 9.09 30.42
C ALA A 21 -19.89 9.81 31.78
N THR A 22 -19.89 11.15 31.84
CA THR A 22 -19.83 11.87 33.14
C THR A 22 -21.19 12.22 33.78
N SER A 23 -22.32 11.82 33.21
CA SER A 23 -23.66 12.16 33.74
C SER A 23 -24.44 11.01 34.37
N ALA A 24 -23.92 9.78 34.45
CA ALA A 24 -24.70 8.62 34.88
C ALA A 24 -24.08 7.88 36.08
N ALA A 25 -24.21 8.45 37.28
CA ALA A 25 -24.06 7.66 38.51
C ALA A 25 -25.00 8.20 39.59
N THR A 26 -26.13 7.50 39.77
CA THR A 26 -26.82 7.13 41.03
C THR A 26 -28.31 6.95 40.72
N MET A 27 -28.87 5.74 40.84
CA MET A 27 -30.16 5.45 41.51
C MET A 27 -30.58 3.97 41.34
N ALA A 28 -31.43 3.54 42.27
CA ALA A 28 -31.53 2.20 42.82
C ALA A 28 -32.46 1.22 42.06
N THR A 29 -32.26 -0.05 42.39
CA THR A 29 -32.96 -1.25 41.93
C THR A 29 -34.48 -1.23 42.16
N THR A 30 -35.22 -1.12 41.07
CA THR A 30 -36.58 -1.66 40.87
C THR A 30 -36.61 -2.29 39.48
N ALA A 31 -37.35 -3.39 39.27
CA ALA A 31 -37.35 -4.21 38.03
C ALA A 31 -37.15 -3.36 36.75
N PHE A 32 -35.93 -3.39 36.21
CA PHE A 32 -35.51 -2.49 35.13
C PHE A 32 -36.35 -2.77 33.88
N ALA A 33 -37.07 -1.77 33.43
CA ALA A 33 -37.55 -1.73 32.08
C ALA A 33 -36.31 -1.66 31.15
N GLY A 34 -36.40 -2.32 29.99
CA GLY A 34 -35.23 -2.74 29.22
C GLY A 34 -34.34 -1.56 28.79
N ALA A 35 -33.03 -1.80 28.74
CA ALA A 35 -32.10 -0.82 28.16
C ALA A 35 -32.53 -0.45 26.73
N PRO A 36 -32.24 0.78 26.27
CA PRO A 36 -32.44 1.12 24.88
C PRO A 36 -31.71 0.11 23.98
N VAL A 37 -32.33 -0.25 22.87
CA VAL A 37 -31.73 -1.13 21.86
C VAL A 37 -31.49 -0.29 20.62
N PHE A 38 -30.24 -0.30 20.15
CA PHE A 38 -29.85 0.30 18.88
C PHE A 38 -29.46 -0.82 17.91
N THR A 39 -29.77 -0.65 16.64
CA THR A 39 -29.37 -1.59 15.59
C THR A 39 -28.89 -0.80 14.39
N ILE A 40 -27.59 -0.88 14.11
CA ILE A 40 -26.98 -0.30 12.91
C ILE A 40 -27.48 -1.09 11.70
N THR A 41 -28.08 -0.38 10.75
CA THR A 41 -28.68 -0.95 9.54
C THR A 41 -27.89 -0.65 8.27
N SER A 42 -26.98 0.34 8.32
CA SER A 42 -26.05 0.63 7.24
C SER A 42 -24.78 1.31 7.78
N PRO A 43 -23.58 0.99 7.25
CA PRO A 43 -23.33 0.01 6.18
C PRO A 43 -23.61 -1.44 6.60
N ALA A 44 -23.95 -2.31 5.63
CA ALA A 44 -24.26 -3.71 5.92
C ALA A 44 -23.00 -4.60 6.04
N VAL A 45 -21.86 -4.10 5.56
CA VAL A 45 -20.56 -4.78 5.59
C VAL A 45 -19.50 -3.82 6.12
N SER A 46 -18.48 -4.37 6.77
CA SER A 46 -17.43 -3.58 7.40
C SER A 46 -16.37 -3.07 6.44
N VAL A 47 -16.31 -3.52 5.19
CA VAL A 47 -15.34 -3.03 4.20
C VAL A 47 -16.10 -2.34 3.07
N GLN A 48 -15.72 -1.11 2.78
CA GLN A 48 -16.30 -0.24 1.76
C GLN A 48 -15.21 0.13 0.76
N THR A 49 -15.42 -0.18 -0.51
CA THR A 49 -14.43 0.03 -1.56
C THR A 49 -14.90 1.07 -2.57
N GLY A 50 -13.98 1.80 -3.17
CA GLY A 50 -14.24 2.59 -4.38
C GLY A 50 -13.01 3.24 -4.96
N ASP A 51 -13.15 3.80 -6.16
CA ASP A 51 -12.01 4.25 -6.98
C ASP A 51 -11.51 5.66 -6.66
N ASN A 52 -12.01 6.30 -5.61
CA ASN A 52 -11.68 7.68 -5.26
C ASN A 52 -11.02 7.76 -3.89
N ASP A 53 -10.25 8.83 -3.67
CA ASP A 53 -9.63 9.18 -2.37
C ASP A 53 -10.67 9.43 -1.26
N THR A 54 -11.96 9.46 -1.61
CA THR A 54 -13.06 9.58 -0.66
C THR A 54 -14.25 8.70 -1.04
N LEU A 55 -15.01 8.23 -0.05
CA LEU A 55 -16.23 7.47 -0.20
C LEU A 55 -17.41 8.18 0.49
N ALA A 56 -18.51 8.36 -0.25
CA ALA A 56 -19.76 8.84 0.32
C ALA A 56 -20.58 7.65 0.87
N LEU A 57 -20.61 7.49 2.19
CA LEU A 57 -21.25 6.36 2.85
C LEU A 57 -22.50 6.78 3.61
N THR A 58 -23.58 6.02 3.44
CA THR A 58 -24.82 6.20 4.20
C THR A 58 -24.79 5.36 5.48
N PHE A 59 -24.90 6.04 6.61
CA PHE A 59 -25.03 5.46 7.94
C PHE A 59 -26.48 5.54 8.39
N SER A 60 -27.01 4.42 8.89
CA SER A 60 -28.34 4.39 9.47
C SER A 60 -28.41 3.42 10.63
N ALA A 61 -29.30 3.73 11.57
CA ALA A 61 -29.65 2.82 12.65
C ALA A 61 -31.11 3.03 13.05
N THR A 62 -31.65 2.00 13.70
CA THR A 62 -32.94 2.06 14.39
C THR A 62 -32.76 2.01 15.90
N SER A 63 -33.71 2.56 16.63
CA SER A 63 -33.73 2.57 18.09
C SER A 63 -35.09 2.15 18.63
N SER A 64 -35.10 1.41 19.74
CA SER A 64 -36.30 1.05 20.48
C SER A 64 -36.02 1.00 21.97
N SER A 65 -36.99 1.37 22.80
CA SER A 65 -36.83 1.36 24.26
C SER A 65 -38.18 1.41 24.96
N SER A 66 -38.27 0.76 26.12
CA SER A 66 -39.32 0.97 27.11
C SER A 66 -38.63 0.98 28.48
N PRO A 67 -38.55 2.14 29.18
CA PRO A 67 -39.24 3.41 28.93
C PRO A 67 -38.70 4.15 27.70
N ALA A 68 -39.38 5.20 27.24
CA ALA A 68 -38.98 5.95 26.06
C ALA A 68 -37.57 6.55 26.19
N ILE A 69 -36.84 6.61 25.07
CA ILE A 69 -35.52 7.24 24.99
C ILE A 69 -35.67 8.75 25.22
N LEU A 70 -34.82 9.30 26.09
CA LEU A 70 -34.78 10.73 26.42
C LEU A 70 -33.81 11.49 25.51
N HIS A 71 -32.63 10.91 25.27
CA HIS A 71 -31.60 11.46 24.38
C HIS A 71 -30.93 10.34 23.59
N GLN A 72 -30.63 10.60 22.33
CA GLN A 72 -29.87 9.67 21.48
C GLN A 72 -29.06 10.45 20.45
N ALA A 73 -27.89 9.91 20.12
CA ALA A 73 -26.93 10.52 19.22
C ALA A 73 -26.16 9.45 18.45
N TRP A 74 -25.50 9.88 17.39
CA TRP A 74 -24.51 9.09 16.68
C TRP A 74 -23.25 9.92 16.46
N SER A 75 -22.12 9.25 16.32
CA SER A 75 -20.86 9.85 15.91
C SER A 75 -20.07 8.88 15.03
N ILE A 76 -19.27 9.43 14.12
CA ILE A 76 -18.27 8.70 13.34
C ILE A 76 -16.92 9.22 13.78
N GLN A 77 -16.06 8.30 14.20
CA GLN A 77 -14.69 8.60 14.60
C GLN A 77 -13.71 7.98 13.62
N ASP A 78 -12.66 8.73 13.32
CA ASP A 78 -11.46 8.21 12.65
C ASP A 78 -10.80 7.16 13.55
N GLY A 79 -10.55 5.97 13.00
CA GLY A 79 -10.07 4.81 13.75
C GLY A 79 -8.61 4.91 14.17
N GLU A 80 -7.81 5.72 13.49
CA GLU A 80 -6.38 5.88 13.76
C GLU A 80 -6.13 6.99 14.78
N THR A 81 -6.81 8.12 14.62
CA THR A 81 -6.62 9.32 15.43
C THR A 81 -7.62 9.45 16.58
N GLY A 82 -8.77 8.76 16.50
CA GLY A 82 -9.90 8.92 17.41
C GLY A 82 -10.67 10.23 17.22
N ALA A 83 -10.35 11.03 16.21
CA ALA A 83 -11.02 12.30 15.96
C ALA A 83 -12.47 12.09 15.51
N THR A 84 -13.40 12.87 16.06
CA THR A 84 -14.79 12.88 15.56
C THR A 84 -14.86 13.56 14.20
N ILE A 85 -15.29 12.82 13.18
CA ILE A 85 -15.47 13.29 11.81
C ILE A 85 -16.85 13.91 11.62
N ALA A 86 -17.88 13.28 12.18
CA ALA A 86 -19.25 13.75 12.13
C ALA A 86 -20.02 13.27 13.35
N GLU A 87 -20.96 14.06 13.85
CA GLU A 87 -21.85 13.68 14.93
C GLU A 87 -23.18 14.43 14.85
N ALA A 88 -24.26 13.82 15.35
CA ALA A 88 -25.52 14.51 15.55
C ALA A 88 -26.40 13.84 16.61
N VAL A 89 -27.27 14.65 17.20
CA VAL A 89 -28.42 14.18 17.99
C VAL A 89 -29.58 13.89 17.03
N PHE A 90 -30.35 12.83 17.27
CA PHE A 90 -31.52 12.50 16.46
C PHE A 90 -32.75 12.19 17.32
N ASN A 91 -33.94 12.43 16.77
CA ASN A 91 -35.21 12.16 17.45
C ASN A 91 -36.00 11.09 16.68
N GLY A 92 -36.81 10.31 17.37
CA GLY A 92 -37.62 9.24 16.77
C GLY A 92 -36.94 7.86 16.83
N GLY A 93 -37.47 6.88 16.10
CA GLY A 93 -36.99 5.48 16.14
C GLY A 93 -35.85 5.15 15.19
N SER A 94 -35.26 6.13 14.48
CA SER A 94 -34.20 5.89 13.50
C SER A 94 -33.47 7.18 13.07
N PHE A 95 -32.27 7.02 12.49
CA PHE A 95 -31.61 8.06 11.69
C PHE A 95 -31.06 7.48 10.37
N SER A 96 -30.81 8.36 9.40
CA SER A 96 -30.08 8.06 8.18
C SER A 96 -29.32 9.31 7.72
N THR A 97 -28.01 9.20 7.51
CA THR A 97 -27.14 10.31 7.10
C THR A 97 -26.08 9.81 6.13
N THR A 98 -25.62 10.66 5.22
CA THR A 98 -24.48 10.36 4.35
C THR A 98 -23.29 11.21 4.75
N VAL A 99 -22.13 10.58 4.91
CA VAL A 99 -20.87 11.24 5.26
C VAL A 99 -19.82 10.85 4.22
N THR A 100 -19.04 11.83 3.78
CA THR A 100 -17.88 11.60 2.93
C THR A 100 -16.68 11.32 3.84
N LEU A 101 -16.09 10.15 3.69
CA LEU A 101 -14.91 9.70 4.43
C LEU A 101 -13.73 9.57 3.48
N ASP A 102 -12.52 9.79 3.96
CA ASP A 102 -11.32 9.51 3.17
C ASP A 102 -11.17 7.99 2.98
N ALA A 103 -10.55 7.61 1.87
CA ALA A 103 -10.22 6.23 1.57
C ALA A 103 -8.76 6.12 1.18
N GLU A 104 -8.10 5.07 1.67
CA GLU A 104 -6.70 4.79 1.42
C GLU A 104 -6.56 3.42 0.76
N PRO A 105 -5.51 3.17 -0.04
CA PRO A 105 -5.27 1.85 -0.66
C PRO A 105 -5.34 0.67 0.30
N ARG A 106 -4.77 0.83 1.50
CA ARG A 106 -4.74 -0.17 2.57
C ARG A 106 -6.03 -0.30 3.37
N GLY A 107 -6.99 0.59 3.13
CA GLY A 107 -8.19 0.71 3.94
C GLY A 107 -8.01 1.65 5.13
N LYS A 108 -8.83 2.70 5.19
CA LYS A 108 -8.84 3.64 6.31
C LYS A 108 -9.95 3.29 7.31
N PRO A 109 -9.64 3.02 8.59
CA PRO A 109 -10.64 2.60 9.56
C PRO A 109 -11.45 3.77 10.10
N TYR A 110 -12.76 3.57 10.28
CA TYR A 110 -13.66 4.46 10.99
C TYR A 110 -14.57 3.66 11.92
N THR A 111 -15.03 4.27 13.01
CA THR A 111 -16.02 3.65 13.91
C THR A 111 -17.26 4.51 14.01
N LEU A 112 -18.41 3.95 13.62
CA LEU A 112 -19.71 4.50 13.93
C LEU A 112 -20.08 4.10 15.37
N TYR A 113 -20.49 5.08 16.17
CA TYR A 113 -21.16 4.88 17.45
C TYR A 113 -22.61 5.37 17.34
N VAL A 114 -23.54 4.61 17.89
CA VAL A 114 -24.95 4.99 18.03
C VAL A 114 -25.38 4.67 19.44
N GLY A 115 -25.91 5.65 20.17
CA GLY A 115 -26.30 5.40 21.54
C GLY A 115 -27.29 6.41 22.08
N GLY A 116 -27.74 6.15 23.30
CA GLY A 116 -28.71 7.00 23.97
C GLY A 116 -29.06 6.52 25.36
N VAL A 117 -29.89 7.31 26.02
CA VAL A 117 -30.30 7.14 27.41
C VAL A 117 -31.82 7.15 27.50
N ASN A 118 -32.39 6.26 28.30
CA ASN A 118 -33.78 6.34 28.75
C ASN A 118 -33.81 6.74 30.24
N ALA A 119 -34.99 6.68 30.88
CA ALA A 119 -35.15 7.04 32.28
C ALA A 119 -34.37 6.12 33.25
N ASP A 120 -34.02 4.91 32.81
CA ASP A 120 -33.48 3.86 33.66
C ASP A 120 -31.98 3.63 33.41
N THR A 121 -31.53 3.68 32.15
CA THR A 121 -30.16 3.31 31.74
C THR A 121 -29.78 3.90 30.38
N TYR A 122 -28.58 3.56 29.92
CA TYR A 122 -28.05 3.88 28.59
C TYR A 122 -27.63 2.63 27.81
N ALA A 123 -27.50 2.77 26.50
CA ALA A 123 -26.90 1.78 25.62
C ALA A 123 -26.14 2.46 24.48
N VAL A 124 -25.08 1.81 23.99
CA VAL A 124 -24.30 2.22 22.82
C VAL A 124 -24.02 0.98 21.99
N GLU A 125 -24.25 1.09 20.69
CA GLU A 125 -23.86 0.13 19.67
C GLU A 125 -22.76 0.76 18.81
N SER A 126 -21.85 -0.05 18.28
CA SER A 126 -20.78 0.44 17.42
C SER A 126 -20.48 -0.51 16.27
N MET A 127 -20.05 0.05 15.14
CA MET A 127 -19.55 -0.70 14.00
C MET A 127 -18.28 -0.05 13.48
N THR A 128 -17.22 -0.85 13.34
CA THR A 128 -16.02 -0.44 12.60
C THR A 128 -16.24 -0.72 11.12
N ILE A 129 -15.92 0.28 10.31
CA ILE A 129 -15.87 0.19 8.86
C ILE A 129 -14.46 0.54 8.38
N GLU A 130 -14.10 0.05 7.22
CA GLU A 130 -12.85 0.34 6.53
C GLU A 130 -13.18 0.89 5.14
N CYS A 131 -12.58 2.02 4.79
CA CYS A 131 -12.75 2.69 3.52
C CYS A 131 -11.50 2.48 2.65
N THR A 132 -11.61 1.62 1.65
CA THR A 132 -10.49 1.20 0.80
C THR A 132 -10.59 1.86 -0.57
N ARG A 133 -9.51 2.52 -1.00
CA ARG A 133 -9.39 3.03 -2.36
C ARG A 133 -8.88 1.92 -3.28
N THR A 134 -9.65 1.56 -4.30
CA THR A 134 -9.33 0.46 -5.23
C THR A 134 -8.60 0.91 -6.49
N LEU A 135 -8.61 2.20 -6.81
CA LEU A 135 -7.80 2.74 -7.90
C LEU A 135 -6.41 3.12 -7.40
N LEU A 136 -5.38 2.55 -8.01
CA LEU A 136 -3.98 2.89 -7.77
C LEU A 136 -3.39 3.65 -8.97
N LYS A 137 -2.54 4.62 -8.67
CA LYS A 137 -1.82 5.43 -9.65
C LYS A 137 -0.40 4.91 -9.80
N VAL A 138 -0.04 4.53 -11.02
CA VAL A 138 1.29 4.04 -11.38
C VAL A 138 1.99 5.12 -12.20
N LEU A 139 3.06 5.69 -11.65
CA LEU A 139 3.96 6.56 -12.39
C LEU A 139 5.02 5.69 -13.04
N VAL A 140 5.10 5.73 -14.38
CA VAL A 140 6.08 5.00 -15.16
C VAL A 140 7.18 5.96 -15.60
N LEU A 141 8.41 5.71 -15.15
CA LEU A 141 9.57 6.46 -15.62
C LEU A 141 10.19 5.74 -16.81
N GLN A 142 10.32 6.44 -17.93
CA GLN A 142 10.95 5.93 -19.15
C GLN A 142 12.22 6.75 -19.45
N GLY A 143 13.39 6.11 -19.31
CA GLY A 143 14.68 6.72 -19.65
C GLY A 143 15.20 6.35 -21.05
N TYR A 144 14.67 5.28 -21.65
CA TYR A 144 15.12 4.80 -22.96
C TYR A 144 13.94 4.52 -23.88
N ALA A 145 13.80 5.28 -24.97
CA ALA A 145 12.62 5.24 -25.84
C ALA A 145 12.41 3.91 -26.61
N GLN A 146 13.32 2.93 -26.52
CA GLN A 146 13.14 1.60 -27.10
C GLN A 146 12.65 0.55 -26.09
N GLU A 147 12.57 0.88 -24.80
CA GLU A 147 11.84 0.06 -23.83
C GLU A 147 10.35 -0.03 -24.24
N ARG A 148 9.69 -1.11 -23.83
CA ARG A 148 8.30 -1.40 -24.24
C ARG A 148 7.35 -1.61 -23.07
N GLU A 149 7.84 -1.62 -21.83
CA GLU A 149 7.00 -1.71 -20.64
C GLU A 149 5.99 -0.57 -20.60
N SER A 150 6.40 0.69 -20.76
CA SER A 150 5.47 1.83 -20.68
C SER A 150 4.29 1.73 -21.64
N ALA A 151 4.51 1.20 -22.85
CA ALA A 151 3.49 1.03 -23.87
C ALA A 151 2.59 -0.20 -23.65
N ASN A 152 3.05 -1.20 -22.89
CA ASN A 152 2.32 -2.46 -22.67
C ASN A 152 1.70 -2.56 -21.27
N LEU A 153 2.26 -1.89 -20.26
CA LEU A 153 1.76 -1.85 -18.89
C LEU A 153 0.28 -1.43 -18.80
N PRO A 154 -0.22 -0.45 -19.59
CA PRO A 154 -1.65 -0.11 -19.60
C PRO A 154 -2.61 -1.23 -20.04
N SER A 155 -2.10 -2.33 -20.59
CA SER A 155 -2.93 -3.52 -20.87
C SER A 155 -3.35 -4.27 -19.60
N ILE A 156 -2.62 -4.09 -18.49
CA ILE A 156 -2.95 -4.65 -17.18
C ILE A 156 -3.85 -3.65 -16.47
N THR A 157 -5.17 -3.91 -16.47
CA THR A 157 -6.15 -2.94 -15.95
C THR A 157 -6.45 -3.10 -14.45
N GLY A 158 -6.09 -4.24 -13.85
CA GLY A 158 -6.28 -4.50 -12.43
C GLY A 158 -5.77 -5.87 -12.00
N VAL A 159 -5.53 -6.02 -10.70
CA VAL A 159 -5.15 -7.26 -10.01
C VAL A 159 -5.89 -7.32 -8.67
N GLY A 160 -6.42 -8.49 -8.32
CA GLY A 160 -7.24 -8.65 -7.11
C GLY A 160 -8.42 -7.66 -7.09
N ILE A 161 -8.47 -6.80 -6.08
CA ILE A 161 -9.48 -5.74 -5.94
C ILE A 161 -9.05 -4.40 -6.55
N TYR A 162 -7.78 -4.28 -6.97
CA TYR A 162 -7.20 -3.02 -7.43
C TYR A 162 -7.34 -2.87 -8.93
N THR A 163 -7.52 -1.62 -9.35
CA THR A 163 -7.43 -1.18 -10.73
C THR A 163 -6.32 -0.14 -10.87
N PHE A 164 -5.83 0.07 -12.08
CA PHE A 164 -4.67 0.93 -12.32
C PHE A 164 -4.95 2.05 -13.31
N THR A 165 -4.35 3.20 -13.01
CA THR A 165 -4.10 4.27 -13.99
C THR A 165 -2.61 4.45 -14.14
N TYR A 166 -2.17 4.72 -15.37
CA TYR A 166 -0.77 4.84 -15.72
C TYR A 166 -0.49 6.24 -16.25
N GLU A 167 0.57 6.85 -15.73
CA GLU A 167 1.13 8.07 -16.28
C GLU A 167 2.60 7.81 -16.61
N THR A 168 2.96 7.91 -17.89
CA THR A 168 4.35 7.75 -18.33
C THR A 168 5.03 9.10 -18.42
N LEU A 169 6.22 9.20 -17.83
CA LEU A 169 7.10 10.35 -17.93
C LEU A 169 8.39 9.95 -18.64
N ASP A 170 8.64 10.57 -19.79
CA ASP A 170 9.93 10.51 -20.47
C ASP A 170 10.94 11.38 -19.72
N ILE A 171 11.91 10.75 -19.07
CA ILE A 171 12.92 11.44 -18.25
C ILE A 171 14.26 11.62 -18.97
N ASN A 172 14.37 11.14 -20.21
CA ASN A 172 15.48 11.44 -21.11
C ASN A 172 14.98 12.34 -22.25
N PRO A 173 15.57 13.54 -22.47
CA PRO A 173 16.82 14.05 -21.88
C PRO A 173 16.65 14.91 -20.63
N SER A 174 15.44 15.04 -20.08
CA SER A 174 15.09 16.12 -19.13
C SER A 174 15.42 15.87 -17.66
N ASN A 175 15.84 14.66 -17.29
CA ASN A 175 15.85 14.12 -15.92
C ASN A 175 14.45 14.07 -15.28
N PHE A 176 14.29 13.20 -14.27
CA PHE A 176 13.11 13.20 -13.40
C PHE A 176 13.11 14.46 -12.54
N ASP A 177 11.99 15.19 -12.52
CA ASP A 177 11.84 16.46 -11.80
C ASP A 177 11.48 16.29 -10.32
N GLY A 178 11.27 15.06 -9.87
CA GLY A 178 10.86 14.74 -8.50
C GLY A 178 9.35 14.93 -8.25
N ASP A 179 8.52 15.09 -9.28
CA ASP A 179 7.06 15.10 -9.11
C ASP A 179 6.50 13.67 -9.21
N MET A 180 6.11 13.10 -8.07
CA MET A 180 5.54 11.75 -8.01
C MET A 180 4.12 11.64 -8.59
N ARG A 181 3.47 12.74 -9.00
CA ARG A 181 2.10 12.73 -9.57
C ARG A 181 1.06 12.03 -8.69
N SER A 182 1.29 12.07 -7.37
CA SER A 182 0.49 11.34 -6.37
C SER A 182 0.41 9.83 -6.64
N ALA A 183 1.46 9.25 -7.22
CA ALA A 183 1.57 7.82 -7.46
C ALA A 183 1.53 7.03 -6.15
N ASP A 184 1.00 5.81 -6.24
CA ASP A 184 1.09 4.77 -5.22
C ASP A 184 2.21 3.79 -5.55
N ILE A 185 2.48 3.64 -6.85
CA ILE A 185 3.49 2.75 -7.40
C ILE A 185 4.38 3.55 -8.34
N LEU A 186 5.69 3.45 -8.14
CA LEU A 186 6.70 3.88 -9.11
C LEU A 186 7.13 2.67 -9.94
N TRP A 187 7.10 2.79 -11.26
CA TRP A 187 7.56 1.78 -12.20
C TRP A 187 8.73 2.31 -13.01
N MET A 188 9.93 1.82 -12.72
CA MET A 188 11.16 2.16 -13.43
C MET A 188 11.33 1.19 -14.60
N ALA A 189 10.97 1.64 -15.80
CA ALA A 189 10.87 0.82 -17.00
C ALA A 189 12.21 0.68 -17.74
N GLY A 190 12.64 -0.57 -17.97
CA GLY A 190 14.00 -0.88 -18.41
C GLY A 190 15.06 -0.09 -17.63
N ALA A 191 16.14 0.29 -18.32
CA ALA A 191 17.20 1.15 -17.79
C ALA A 191 16.76 2.62 -17.63
N SER A 192 15.67 2.88 -16.90
CA SER A 192 15.11 4.22 -16.78
C SER A 192 15.98 5.17 -15.94
N SER A 193 16.71 4.64 -14.97
CA SER A 193 17.58 5.44 -14.10
C SER A 193 18.76 6.08 -14.85
N GLY A 194 19.24 5.40 -15.89
CA GLY A 194 20.36 5.83 -16.72
C GLY A 194 20.71 4.76 -17.75
N VAL A 195 21.27 5.20 -18.89
CA VAL A 195 21.71 4.31 -19.98
C VAL A 195 22.88 4.97 -20.73
N PHE A 196 23.83 4.19 -21.21
CA PHE A 196 24.97 4.65 -22.02
C PHE A 196 25.79 5.81 -21.40
N ASN A 197 26.10 5.73 -20.10
CA ASN A 197 26.77 6.74 -19.26
C ASN A 197 25.96 8.00 -18.94
N ASP A 198 24.72 8.12 -19.40
CA ASP A 198 23.84 9.20 -18.99
C ASP A 198 22.99 8.77 -17.78
N TYR A 199 22.87 9.65 -16.78
CA TYR A 199 22.06 9.44 -15.59
C TYR A 199 20.88 10.43 -15.54
N PHE A 200 19.68 9.94 -15.24
CA PHE A 200 18.42 10.69 -15.41
C PHE A 200 17.68 10.99 -14.11
N MET A 201 18.22 10.59 -12.95
CA MET A 201 17.50 10.69 -11.68
C MET A 201 17.99 11.81 -10.76
N THR A 202 19.06 12.53 -11.12
CA THR A 202 19.79 13.49 -10.27
C THR A 202 18.89 14.42 -9.44
N ALA A 203 17.79 14.94 -10.00
CA ALA A 203 16.91 15.87 -9.29
C ALA A 203 15.80 15.19 -8.46
N GLY A 204 15.48 13.92 -8.73
CA GLY A 204 14.40 13.17 -8.10
C GLY A 204 14.84 12.10 -7.10
N GLU A 205 16.15 11.89 -6.93
CA GLU A 205 16.71 10.83 -6.06
C GLU A 205 16.08 10.78 -4.66
N GLN A 206 16.19 11.89 -3.92
CA GLN A 206 15.65 11.96 -2.56
C GLN A 206 14.13 11.80 -2.53
N VAL A 207 13.43 12.26 -3.58
CA VAL A 207 11.97 12.10 -3.63
C VAL A 207 11.59 10.63 -3.76
N VAL A 208 12.30 9.85 -4.58
CA VAL A 208 12.03 8.41 -4.70
C VAL A 208 12.33 7.69 -3.38
N LEU A 209 13.45 8.01 -2.73
CA LEU A 209 13.78 7.48 -1.39
C LEU A 209 12.69 7.76 -0.36
N ASP A 210 12.21 9.00 -0.29
CA ASP A 210 11.18 9.42 0.65
C ASP A 210 9.82 8.80 0.31
N PHE A 211 9.51 8.69 -0.98
CA PHE A 211 8.29 8.03 -1.47
C PHE A 211 8.23 6.57 -1.02
N VAL A 212 9.31 5.80 -1.26
CA VAL A 212 9.35 4.39 -0.85
C VAL A 212 9.36 4.30 0.68
N ALA A 213 10.15 5.14 1.38
CA ALA A 213 10.17 5.14 2.84
C ALA A 213 8.79 5.37 3.48
N ALA A 214 7.92 6.14 2.82
CA ALA A 214 6.57 6.46 3.27
C ALA A 214 5.50 5.41 2.88
N GLY A 215 5.90 4.24 2.36
CA GLY A 215 4.98 3.16 2.00
C GLY A 215 4.71 3.01 0.51
N GLY A 216 5.30 3.85 -0.34
CA GLY A 216 5.29 3.66 -1.78
C GLY A 216 6.05 2.40 -2.20
N THR A 217 5.65 1.79 -3.31
CA THR A 217 6.37 0.63 -3.86
C THR A 217 7.05 1.01 -5.18
N CYS A 218 8.29 0.53 -5.37
CA CYS A 218 9.07 0.80 -6.57
C CYS A 218 9.41 -0.50 -7.29
N TRP A 219 8.88 -0.69 -8.50
CA TRP A 219 9.34 -1.69 -9.44
C TRP A 219 10.57 -1.17 -10.18
N VAL A 220 11.60 -2.01 -10.29
CA VAL A 220 12.83 -1.73 -11.02
C VAL A 220 13.06 -2.88 -12.01
N SER A 221 12.98 -2.58 -13.29
CA SER A 221 13.45 -3.48 -14.35
C SER A 221 14.99 -3.48 -14.42
N MET A 222 15.58 -4.09 -15.44
CA MET A 222 17.04 -4.08 -15.59
C MET A 222 17.62 -2.66 -15.59
N THR A 223 18.81 -2.49 -15.02
CA THR A 223 19.56 -1.22 -14.99
C THR A 223 20.84 -1.37 -15.81
N ASP A 224 21.28 -0.32 -16.49
CA ASP A 224 22.55 -0.33 -17.25
C ASP A 224 23.77 -0.24 -16.32
N ASP A 225 24.89 -0.85 -16.70
CA ASP A 225 26.16 -0.88 -15.96
C ASP A 225 27.04 0.37 -16.14
N THR A 226 26.63 1.28 -17.02
CA THR A 226 27.44 2.44 -17.42
C THR A 226 27.19 3.76 -16.70
N PRO A 227 26.06 4.01 -15.99
CA PRO A 227 25.91 5.17 -15.13
C PRO A 227 26.77 5.05 -13.85
N LEU A 228 28.05 5.40 -13.98
CA LEU A 228 29.05 5.37 -12.90
C LEU A 228 29.46 6.80 -12.49
N ASP A 229 29.85 6.97 -11.22
CA ASP A 229 30.42 8.23 -10.74
C ASP A 229 31.91 8.38 -11.13
N ASP A 230 32.53 9.47 -10.69
CA ASP A 230 33.95 9.76 -10.98
C ASP A 230 34.92 8.73 -10.36
N ASP A 231 34.49 8.00 -9.33
CA ASP A 231 35.26 6.96 -8.66
C ASP A 231 35.02 5.56 -9.28
N GLY A 232 34.07 5.46 -10.21
CA GLY A 232 33.70 4.23 -10.91
C GLY A 232 32.66 3.39 -10.18
N ASP A 233 32.02 3.94 -9.16
CA ASP A 233 30.95 3.30 -8.41
C ASP A 233 29.59 3.53 -9.09
N GLN A 234 28.65 2.59 -8.89
CA GLN A 234 27.32 2.69 -9.49
C GLN A 234 26.57 3.92 -8.96
N VAL A 235 26.02 4.74 -9.85
CA VAL A 235 25.12 5.84 -9.47
C VAL A 235 23.71 5.31 -9.30
N GLY A 236 23.05 5.68 -8.19
CA GLY A 236 21.69 5.22 -7.91
C GLY A 236 21.07 5.82 -6.65
N GLY A 237 21.27 7.11 -6.36
CA GLY A 237 20.78 7.75 -5.14
C GLY A 237 19.25 7.77 -4.97
N TRP A 238 18.48 7.35 -5.98
CA TRP A 238 17.04 7.12 -5.89
C TRP A 238 16.67 5.84 -5.10
N MET A 239 17.64 4.97 -4.85
CA MET A 239 17.57 3.83 -3.92
C MET A 239 18.64 3.98 -2.83
N PRO A 240 18.57 3.26 -1.69
CA PRO A 240 19.45 3.50 -0.54
C PRO A 240 20.86 2.91 -0.72
N ILE A 241 21.48 3.19 -1.87
CA ILE A 241 22.74 2.60 -2.36
C ILE A 241 23.93 2.87 -1.42
N ASP A 242 23.96 4.02 -0.73
CA ASP A 242 25.01 4.34 0.25
C ASP A 242 25.01 3.38 1.46
N THR A 243 23.84 2.82 1.79
CA THR A 243 23.66 1.88 2.92
C THR A 243 23.55 0.43 2.47
N HIS A 244 23.09 0.22 1.25
CA HIS A 244 22.84 -1.08 0.64
C HIS A 244 23.46 -1.08 -0.77
N PRO A 245 24.80 -1.09 -0.86
CA PRO A 245 25.49 -0.94 -2.13
C PRO A 245 25.20 -2.11 -3.05
N ILE A 246 25.13 -1.81 -4.35
CA ILE A 246 25.01 -2.80 -5.41
C ILE A 246 26.04 -2.51 -6.49
N THR A 247 26.29 -3.49 -7.33
CA THR A 247 27.04 -3.30 -8.58
C THR A 247 26.24 -3.93 -9.70
N VAL A 248 26.08 -3.23 -10.82
CA VAL A 248 25.42 -3.77 -12.00
C VAL A 248 26.45 -4.50 -12.85
N ILE A 249 26.11 -5.70 -13.32
CA ILE A 249 26.95 -6.50 -14.20
C ILE A 249 26.28 -6.61 -15.57
N ASN A 250 27.00 -6.17 -16.60
CA ASN A 250 26.59 -6.35 -18.00
C ASN A 250 26.69 -7.82 -18.40
N GLU A 251 25.55 -8.48 -18.57
CA GLU A 251 25.49 -9.87 -18.98
C GLU A 251 24.15 -10.17 -19.63
N GLY A 252 24.20 -10.96 -20.70
CA GLY A 252 23.02 -11.28 -21.47
C GLY A 252 22.10 -12.33 -20.82
N ASP A 253 21.11 -12.68 -21.64
CA ASP A 253 20.03 -13.61 -21.34
C ASP A 253 20.49 -14.96 -20.78
N VAL A 254 19.99 -15.30 -19.58
CA VAL A 254 20.29 -16.55 -18.87
C VAL A 254 19.11 -17.01 -18.03
N ASP A 255 18.84 -18.31 -18.07
CA ASP A 255 17.89 -19.05 -17.23
C ASP A 255 18.06 -18.76 -15.73
N ALA A 256 16.95 -18.71 -15.01
CA ALA A 256 16.93 -18.45 -13.57
C ALA A 256 15.96 -19.37 -12.82
N THR A 257 16.30 -19.68 -11.57
CA THR A 257 15.48 -20.54 -10.72
C THR A 257 14.91 -19.75 -9.55
N PRO A 258 13.59 -19.82 -9.26
CA PRO A 258 13.02 -19.23 -8.06
C PRO A 258 13.62 -19.83 -6.78
N THR A 259 13.92 -18.97 -5.81
CA THR A 259 14.30 -19.39 -4.46
C THR A 259 13.05 -19.78 -3.65
N ALA A 260 13.24 -20.31 -2.44
CA ALA A 260 12.14 -20.54 -1.51
C ALA A 260 11.37 -19.24 -1.18
N ALA A 261 12.07 -18.10 -1.11
CA ALA A 261 11.44 -16.80 -0.90
C ALA A 261 10.63 -16.36 -2.13
N GLY A 262 11.16 -16.57 -3.34
CA GLY A 262 10.43 -16.32 -4.60
C GLY A 262 9.16 -17.15 -4.76
N VAL A 263 9.18 -18.41 -4.35
CA VAL A 263 7.97 -19.26 -4.33
C VAL A 263 6.97 -18.74 -3.31
N ALA A 264 7.43 -18.34 -2.12
CA ALA A 264 6.56 -17.86 -1.05
C ALA A 264 5.96 -16.48 -1.33
N SER A 265 6.66 -15.62 -2.07
CA SER A 265 6.17 -14.28 -2.43
C SER A 265 5.04 -14.30 -3.45
N GLY A 266 4.91 -15.38 -4.21
CA GLY A 266 3.93 -15.49 -5.29
C GLY A 266 4.35 -14.77 -6.58
N LEU A 267 5.49 -14.06 -6.63
CA LEU A 267 5.92 -13.27 -7.79
C LEU A 267 5.97 -14.07 -9.11
N PHE A 268 6.23 -15.37 -9.04
CA PHE A 268 6.31 -16.25 -10.23
C PHE A 268 5.07 -17.14 -10.41
N SER A 269 4.01 -16.92 -9.64
CA SER A 269 2.84 -17.82 -9.62
C SER A 269 1.48 -17.15 -9.45
N THR A 270 1.42 -15.90 -9.00
CA THR A 270 0.17 -15.21 -8.69
C THR A 270 0.15 -13.78 -9.26
N PRO A 271 -0.86 -13.41 -10.06
CA PRO A 271 -1.98 -14.25 -10.51
C PRO A 271 -1.62 -15.28 -11.60
N ASN A 272 -0.45 -15.15 -12.23
CA ASN A 272 -0.05 -15.97 -13.37
C ASN A 272 1.15 -16.86 -13.03
N THR A 273 1.20 -18.05 -13.64
CA THR A 273 2.44 -18.84 -13.66
C THR A 273 3.44 -18.19 -14.60
N VAL A 274 4.66 -17.97 -14.11
CA VAL A 274 5.79 -17.45 -14.88
C VAL A 274 6.85 -18.52 -14.93
N ASP A 275 7.30 -18.86 -16.14
CA ASP A 275 8.53 -19.60 -16.34
C ASP A 275 9.66 -18.58 -16.55
N LEU A 276 10.67 -18.61 -15.67
CA LEU A 276 11.79 -17.67 -15.77
C LEU A 276 12.68 -17.96 -16.97
N ASP A 277 12.69 -19.21 -17.46
CA ASP A 277 13.48 -19.62 -18.63
C ASP A 277 12.84 -19.12 -19.96
N ASP A 278 11.58 -18.66 -19.91
CA ASP A 278 10.90 -18.02 -21.05
C ASP A 278 11.12 -16.49 -21.10
N LEU A 279 11.73 -15.90 -20.06
CA LEU A 279 12.00 -14.47 -19.98
C LEU A 279 13.34 -14.13 -20.61
N PHE A 280 13.51 -12.85 -20.96
CA PHE A 280 14.80 -12.30 -21.36
C PHE A 280 15.39 -11.56 -20.17
N LEU A 281 16.46 -12.12 -19.58
CA LEU A 281 17.07 -11.61 -18.35
C LEU A 281 18.42 -10.97 -18.63
N ASP A 282 18.55 -9.66 -18.43
CA ASP A 282 19.70 -8.85 -18.84
C ASP A 282 20.08 -7.94 -17.68
N ASP A 283 21.37 -7.58 -17.59
CA ASP A 283 21.98 -6.72 -16.56
C ASP A 283 21.45 -6.91 -15.12
N PHE A 284 22.25 -7.54 -14.26
CA PHE A 284 21.82 -7.93 -12.91
C PHE A 284 22.66 -7.29 -11.80
N TRP A 285 22.12 -7.29 -10.58
CA TRP A 285 22.78 -6.71 -9.42
C TRP A 285 23.58 -7.76 -8.65
N VAL A 286 24.80 -7.39 -8.25
CA VAL A 286 25.67 -8.16 -7.37
C VAL A 286 26.06 -7.35 -6.15
N ASN A 287 26.79 -8.00 -5.23
CA ASN A 287 27.22 -7.44 -3.94
C ASN A 287 26.05 -7.06 -3.01
N LEU A 288 24.88 -7.68 -3.22
CA LEU A 288 23.71 -7.53 -2.36
C LEU A 288 24.04 -7.97 -0.92
N ASP A 289 23.85 -7.07 0.04
CA ASP A 289 23.98 -7.42 1.45
C ASP A 289 22.75 -8.20 1.97
N SER A 290 22.80 -8.65 3.22
CA SER A 290 21.74 -9.48 3.83
C SER A 290 20.37 -8.82 4.01
N SER A 291 20.24 -7.51 3.80
CA SER A 291 18.96 -6.80 3.79
C SER A 291 18.09 -7.15 2.58
N TRP A 292 18.73 -7.55 1.48
CA TRP A 292 18.05 -7.98 0.26
C TRP A 292 17.50 -9.39 0.42
N THR A 293 16.26 -9.58 -0.02
CA THR A 293 15.67 -10.91 -0.14
C THR A 293 15.72 -11.35 -1.60
N ILE A 294 16.54 -12.36 -1.89
CA ILE A 294 16.69 -12.92 -3.22
C ILE A 294 15.48 -13.82 -3.53
N LEU A 295 14.73 -13.48 -4.57
CA LEU A 295 13.54 -14.18 -5.03
C LEU A 295 13.86 -15.21 -6.13
N ALA A 296 14.84 -14.92 -6.99
CA ALA A 296 15.35 -15.87 -7.98
C ALA A 296 16.86 -15.73 -8.14
N THR A 297 17.52 -16.83 -8.49
CA THR A 297 18.95 -16.86 -8.76
C THR A 297 19.22 -17.31 -10.18
N ARG A 298 20.16 -16.66 -10.85
CA ARG A 298 20.65 -17.06 -12.17
C ARG A 298 21.32 -18.44 -12.10
N ASN A 299 21.15 -19.23 -13.15
CA ASN A 299 21.68 -20.61 -13.19
C ASN A 299 23.19 -20.69 -13.50
N ASP A 300 23.79 -19.61 -14.02
CA ASP A 300 25.20 -19.54 -14.41
C ASP A 300 26.13 -19.15 -13.24
N SER A 301 25.78 -18.10 -12.51
CA SER A 301 26.59 -17.48 -11.46
C SER A 301 26.06 -17.78 -10.06
N GLY A 302 24.76 -18.07 -9.93
CA GLY A 302 24.05 -18.15 -8.66
C GLY A 302 23.72 -16.79 -8.04
N GLU A 303 24.02 -15.69 -8.73
CA GLU A 303 23.67 -14.33 -8.33
C GLU A 303 22.18 -14.05 -8.54
N ALA A 304 21.67 -12.94 -8.01
CA ALA A 304 20.26 -12.62 -8.07
C ALA A 304 19.78 -12.30 -9.50
N ALA A 305 18.57 -12.79 -9.83
CA ALA A 305 17.81 -12.41 -11.02
C ALA A 305 16.54 -11.61 -10.67
N ALA A 306 16.09 -11.75 -9.43
CA ALA A 306 14.99 -10.98 -8.86
C ALA A 306 15.18 -10.92 -7.34
N GLU A 307 14.94 -9.75 -6.77
CA GLU A 307 15.17 -9.47 -5.36
C GLU A 307 14.34 -8.29 -4.91
N TYR A 308 14.12 -8.17 -3.59
CA TYR A 308 13.53 -6.98 -3.04
C TYR A 308 14.28 -6.47 -1.80
N LEU A 309 14.17 -5.16 -1.58
CA LEU A 309 14.69 -4.46 -0.41
C LEU A 309 13.54 -3.68 0.25
N PRO A 310 13.12 -4.04 1.48
CA PRO A 310 12.25 -3.20 2.27
C PRO A 310 12.95 -1.88 2.62
N TRP A 311 12.24 -0.77 2.49
CA TRP A 311 12.77 0.55 2.84
C TRP A 311 11.69 1.42 3.48
N GLY A 312 11.87 1.77 4.75
CA GLY A 312 10.81 2.34 5.57
C GLY A 312 9.57 1.43 5.59
N ASP A 313 8.42 1.97 5.22
CA ASP A 313 7.19 1.20 5.08
C ASP A 313 7.02 0.62 3.65
N GLY A 314 7.84 1.01 2.68
CA GLY A 314 7.74 0.55 1.29
C GLY A 314 8.73 -0.56 0.90
N VAL A 315 8.85 -0.76 -0.41
CA VAL A 315 9.73 -1.78 -1.01
C VAL A 315 10.26 -1.36 -2.37
N TYR A 316 11.52 -1.70 -2.64
CA TYR A 316 12.07 -1.81 -3.99
C TYR A 316 12.02 -3.27 -4.42
N LEU A 317 11.40 -3.56 -5.55
CA LEU A 317 11.41 -4.87 -6.21
C LEU A 317 12.21 -4.73 -7.50
N HIS A 318 13.37 -5.38 -7.56
CA HIS A 318 14.18 -5.46 -8.77
C HIS A 318 13.97 -6.81 -9.46
N VAL A 319 13.87 -6.76 -10.78
CA VAL A 319 13.97 -7.92 -11.66
C VAL A 319 14.85 -7.51 -12.84
N CYS A 320 15.87 -8.31 -13.17
CA CYS A 320 16.76 -8.08 -14.31
C CYS A 320 16.07 -8.35 -15.66
N MET A 321 14.83 -7.89 -15.83
CA MET A 321 13.97 -8.14 -16.97
C MET A 321 14.31 -7.16 -18.10
N ASN A 322 14.61 -7.70 -19.29
CA ASN A 322 14.76 -6.92 -20.52
C ASN A 322 13.42 -6.76 -21.24
N SER A 323 13.13 -5.54 -21.70
CA SER A 323 11.88 -5.19 -22.38
C SER A 323 12.06 -4.56 -23.77
N TRP A 324 13.24 -4.64 -24.39
CA TRP A 324 13.56 -3.91 -25.62
C TRP A 324 12.88 -4.46 -26.89
N SER A 325 12.46 -5.73 -26.87
CA SER A 325 11.79 -6.38 -28.01
C SER A 325 10.33 -6.71 -27.71
N GLN A 326 9.50 -6.77 -28.76
CA GLN A 326 8.11 -7.17 -28.60
C GLN A 326 7.98 -8.62 -28.10
N ALA A 327 8.93 -9.49 -28.44
CA ALA A 327 8.95 -10.85 -27.93
C ALA A 327 9.24 -10.88 -26.43
N ALA A 328 10.21 -10.09 -25.98
CA ALA A 328 10.59 -10.00 -24.58
C ALA A 328 9.44 -9.46 -23.72
N ILE A 329 8.82 -8.35 -24.12
CA ILE A 329 7.68 -7.81 -23.36
C ILE A 329 6.49 -8.77 -23.35
N ASN A 330 6.21 -9.47 -24.45
CA ASN A 330 5.12 -10.45 -24.49
C ASN A 330 5.35 -11.62 -23.52
N ALA A 331 6.59 -12.07 -23.37
CA ALA A 331 6.96 -13.11 -22.41
C ALA A 331 6.89 -12.59 -20.96
N ALA A 332 7.25 -11.33 -20.74
CA ALA A 332 7.27 -10.68 -19.43
C ALA A 332 5.90 -10.23 -18.90
N LEU A 333 4.88 -10.04 -19.76
CA LEU A 333 3.57 -9.53 -19.36
C LEU A 333 2.96 -10.25 -18.13
N PRO A 334 2.97 -11.60 -18.04
CA PRO A 334 2.51 -12.30 -16.84
C PRO A 334 3.31 -11.94 -15.58
N LEU A 335 4.63 -11.75 -15.68
CA LEU A 335 5.48 -11.33 -14.57
C LEU A 335 5.17 -9.88 -14.16
N MET A 336 4.93 -8.98 -15.11
CA MET A 336 4.57 -7.59 -14.81
C MET A 336 3.24 -7.52 -14.03
N GLU A 337 2.26 -8.34 -14.40
CA GLU A 337 1.00 -8.45 -13.67
C GLU A 337 1.19 -9.03 -12.26
N ASN A 338 2.05 -10.05 -12.12
CA ASN A 338 2.44 -10.57 -10.81
C ASN A 338 3.21 -9.53 -9.97
N GLY A 339 4.03 -8.70 -10.61
CA GLY A 339 4.74 -7.59 -9.98
C GLY A 339 3.78 -6.56 -9.40
N LEU A 340 2.76 -6.17 -10.17
CA LEU A 340 1.68 -5.32 -9.68
C LEU A 340 0.94 -5.98 -8.51
N GLN A 341 0.63 -7.27 -8.58
CA GLN A 341 0.02 -8.00 -7.46
C GLN A 341 0.92 -7.96 -6.21
N PHE A 342 2.22 -8.27 -6.34
CA PHE A 342 3.18 -8.19 -5.23
C PHE A 342 3.21 -6.80 -4.59
N MET A 343 3.26 -5.75 -5.42
CA MET A 343 3.26 -4.36 -4.93
C MET A 343 1.95 -4.01 -4.21
N THR A 344 0.79 -4.44 -4.73
CA THR A 344 -0.48 -4.22 -4.04
C THR A 344 -0.59 -5.00 -2.73
N ASP A 345 -0.05 -6.22 -2.66
CA ASP A 345 -0.01 -7.00 -1.43
C ASP A 345 0.89 -6.32 -0.37
N TRP A 346 1.98 -5.69 -0.81
CA TRP A 346 2.82 -4.89 0.07
C TRP A 346 2.05 -3.68 0.64
N ILE A 347 1.41 -2.89 -0.23
CA ILE A 347 0.60 -1.73 0.17
C ILE A 347 -0.47 -2.12 1.20
N ASN A 348 -1.06 -3.30 1.06
CA ASN A 348 -2.10 -3.79 1.96
C ASN A 348 -1.59 -4.33 3.30
N ALA A 349 -0.31 -4.65 3.39
CA ALA A 349 0.28 -5.21 4.59
C ALA A 349 0.71 -4.15 5.62
N LEU A 350 0.64 -2.85 5.27
CA LEU A 350 1.12 -1.69 6.07
C LEU A 350 0.14 -1.20 7.13
#